data_AF-A0A933CKM5-F1
#
_entry.id   AF-A0A933CKM5-F1
#
_cell.length_a   1.000
_cell.length_b   1.000
_cell.length_c   1.000
_cell.angle_alpha   90.00
_cell.angle_beta   90.00
_cell.angle_gamma   90.00
#
_symmetry.space_group_name_H-M   'P 1'
#
loop_
_entity.id
_entity.type
_entity.pdbx_description
1 polymer ?
#
loop_
_entity_poly.entity_id
_entity_poly.type
_entity_poly.pdbx_seq_one_letter_code
_entity_poly.pdbx_strand_id
1 'polypeptide(L)'
;MTTIVPPPVVVDPDAIGERIRRRRDQARLSTIETGRDLARMKWQLPYGEFLPFVRRLGIAPRTAQRAMRLAKAAADQARTREPVFCGRG
;
A
#
# COMPACT_ATOMS: atom_id res chain seq x y z
N MET A 1 42.98 6.43 -31.78
CA MET A 1 42.12 6.66 -30.61
C MET A 1 40.68 6.58 -31.09
N THR A 2 39.99 5.46 -30.85
CA THR A 2 38.61 5.27 -31.33
C THR A 2 37.66 5.69 -30.22
N THR A 3 36.95 6.80 -30.42
CA THR A 3 35.91 7.25 -29.49
C THR A 3 34.70 6.33 -29.63
N ILE A 4 34.48 5.48 -28.61
CA ILE A 4 33.25 4.70 -28.48
C ILE A 4 32.15 5.68 -28.08
N VAL A 5 31.32 6.09 -29.04
CA VAL A 5 30.08 6.82 -28.76
C VAL A 5 29.06 5.78 -28.30
N PRO A 6 28.60 5.79 -27.03
CA PRO A 6 27.58 4.86 -26.58
C PRO A 6 26.29 5.11 -27.38
N PRO A 7 25.60 4.05 -27.83
CA PRO A 7 24.37 4.21 -28.59
C PRO A 7 23.33 4.97 -27.75
N PRO A 8 22.52 5.84 -28.36
CA PRO A 8 21.47 6.55 -27.65
C PRO A 8 20.52 5.53 -27.04
N VAL A 9 20.33 5.59 -25.72
CA VAL A 9 19.35 4.77 -25.02
C VAL A 9 17.97 5.31 -25.38
N VAL A 10 17.34 4.72 -26.39
CA VAL A 10 15.94 5.02 -26.72
C VAL A 10 15.07 4.41 -25.63
N VAL A 11 14.67 5.24 -24.69
CA VAL A 11 13.77 4.87 -23.60
C VAL A 11 12.35 4.97 -24.13
N ASP A 12 11.68 3.83 -24.28
CA ASP A 12 10.25 3.80 -24.60
C ASP A 12 9.43 4.37 -23.43
N PRO A 13 8.77 5.53 -23.61
CA PRO A 13 8.00 6.18 -22.56
C PRO A 13 6.80 5.33 -22.11
N ASP A 14 6.21 4.53 -23.00
CA ASP A 14 5.06 3.68 -22.67
C ASP A 14 5.48 2.51 -21.79
N ALA A 15 6.63 1.90 -22.09
CA ALA A 15 7.22 0.85 -21.26
C ALA A 15 7.58 1.35 -19.85
N ILE A 16 8.11 2.59 -19.73
CA ILE A 16 8.33 3.22 -18.43
C ILE A 16 7.00 3.51 -17.72
N GLY A 17 6.02 4.06 -18.43
CA GLY A 17 4.70 4.36 -17.88
C GLY A 17 4.03 3.13 -17.28
N GLU A 18 4.07 2.01 -17.99
CA GLU A 18 3.54 0.74 -17.50
C GLU A 18 4.28 0.23 -16.26
N ARG A 19 5.61 0.34 -16.25
CA ARG A 19 6.41 -0.03 -15.08
C ARG A 19 6.08 0.82 -13.85
N ILE A 20 5.85 2.12 -14.03
CA ILE A 20 5.44 3.03 -12.95
C ILE A 20 4.05 2.65 -12.43
N ARG A 21 3.08 2.38 -13.32
CA ARG A 21 1.73 1.96 -12.91
C ARG A 21 1.77 0.70 -12.04
N ARG A 22 2.48 -0.35 -12.49
CA ARG A 22 2.64 -1.60 -11.73
C ARG A 22 3.26 -1.38 -10.37
N ARG A 23 4.35 -0.60 -10.29
CA ARG A 23 5.02 -0.28 -9.02
C ARG A 23 4.09 0.50 -8.09
N ARG A 24 3.33 1.45 -8.62
CA ARG A 24 2.35 2.21 -7.84
C ARG A 24 1.26 1.31 -7.26
N ASP A 25 0.73 0.40 -8.08
CA ASP A 25 -0.34 -0.50 -7.65
C ASP A 25 0.19 -1.52 -6.62
N GLN A 26 1.40 -2.06 -6.81
CA GLN A 26 2.06 -2.89 -5.82
C GLN A 26 2.31 -2.13 -4.51
N ALA A 27 2.86 -0.91 -4.57
CA ALA A 27 3.07 -0.08 -3.38
C ALA A 27 1.77 0.23 -2.64
N ARG A 28 0.67 0.44 -3.38
CA ARG A 28 -0.66 0.62 -2.80
C ARG A 28 -1.12 -0.63 -2.06
N LEU A 29 -0.98 -1.82 -2.64
CA LEU A 29 -1.34 -3.09 -2.00
C LEU A 29 -0.51 -3.31 -0.73
N SER A 30 0.81 -3.15 -0.80
CA SER A 30 1.69 -3.30 0.36
C SER A 30 1.34 -2.30 1.48
N THR A 31 0.92 -1.08 1.13
CA THR A 31 0.47 -0.08 2.12
C THR A 31 -0.83 -0.52 2.82
N ILE A 32 -1.76 -1.12 2.08
CA ILE A 32 -3.01 -1.65 2.63
C ILE A 32 -2.73 -2.82 3.57
N GLU A 33 -1.86 -3.75 3.17
CA GLU A 33 -1.44 -4.89 4.01
C GLU A 33 -0.77 -4.42 5.29
N THR A 34 0.19 -3.49 5.18
CA THR A 34 0.82 -2.85 6.35
C THR A 34 -0.22 -2.21 7.26
N GLY A 35 -1.22 -1.53 6.69
CA GLY A 35 -2.31 -0.93 7.45
C GLY A 35 -3.17 -1.95 8.20
N ARG A 36 -3.41 -3.13 7.61
CA ARG A 36 -4.14 -4.24 8.26
C ARG A 36 -3.34 -4.81 9.43
N ASP A 37 -2.04 -5.01 9.25
CA ASP A 37 -1.17 -5.55 10.31
C ASP A 37 -1.02 -4.56 11.46
N LEU A 38 -0.86 -3.27 11.16
CA LEU A 38 -0.87 -2.21 12.17
C LEU A 38 -2.19 -2.16 12.94
N ALA A 39 -3.33 -2.33 12.25
CA ALA A 39 -4.63 -2.38 12.91
C ALA A 39 -4.73 -3.60 13.84
N ARG A 40 -4.33 -4.79 13.39
CA ARG A 40 -4.30 -6.01 14.22
C ARG A 40 -3.42 -5.83 15.45
N MET A 41 -2.20 -5.33 15.27
CA MET A 41 -1.26 -5.12 16.37
C MET A 41 -1.81 -4.10 17.38
N LYS A 42 -2.49 -3.04 16.92
CA LYS A 42 -3.11 -2.06 17.81
C LYS A 42 -4.12 -2.69 18.78
N TRP A 43 -4.84 -3.74 18.36
CA TRP A 43 -5.79 -4.47 19.21
C TRP A 43 -5.13 -5.42 20.21
N GLN A 44 -3.92 -5.91 19.89
CA GLN A 44 -3.18 -6.84 20.74
C GLN A 44 -2.32 -6.12 21.79
N LEU A 45 -1.96 -4.87 21.53
CA LEU A 45 -1.13 -4.09 22.43
C LEU A 45 -1.93 -3.45 23.58
N PRO A 46 -1.33 -3.31 24.77
CA PRO A 46 -1.90 -2.53 25.85
C PRO A 46 -2.18 -1.07 25.44
N TYR A 47 -3.10 -0.42 26.16
CA TYR A 47 -3.39 0.99 25.94
C TYR A 47 -2.11 1.83 26.10
N GLY A 48 -1.85 2.73 25.14
CA GLY A 48 -0.65 3.58 25.10
C GLY A 48 0.57 2.99 24.37
N GLU A 49 0.65 1.67 24.20
CA GLU A 49 1.84 1.00 23.64
C GLU A 49 1.94 1.03 22.11
N PHE A 50 0.85 1.40 21.42
CA PHE A 50 0.83 1.44 19.97
C PHE A 50 1.82 2.46 19.38
N LEU A 51 1.91 3.67 19.94
CA LEU A 51 2.81 4.70 19.43
C LEU A 51 4.29 4.36 19.62
N PRO A 52 4.74 3.89 20.80
CA PRO A 52 6.09 3.32 20.97
C PRO A 52 6.40 2.20 19.98
N PHE A 53 5.46 1.26 19.77
CA PHE A 53 5.62 0.20 18.78
C PHE A 53 5.84 0.74 17.36
N VAL A 54 4.99 1.64 16.90
CA VAL A 54 5.12 2.24 15.56
C VAL A 54 6.45 2.98 15.38
N ARG A 55 6.91 3.70 16.41
CA ARG A 55 8.21 4.38 16.39
C ARG A 55 9.39 3.40 16.30
N ARG A 56 9.32 2.26 16.98
CA ARG A 56 10.34 1.18 16.89
C ARG A 56 10.47 0.60 15.48
N LEU A 57 9.39 0.60 14.70
CA LEU A 57 9.42 0.19 13.30
C LEU A 57 10.06 1.24 12.37
N GLY A 58 10.48 2.40 12.88
CA GLY A 58 10.99 3.50 12.07
C GLY A 58 9.90 4.24 11.27
N ILE A 59 8.62 4.02 11.61
CA ILE A 59 7.50 4.59 10.87
C ILE A 59 6.99 5.83 11.61
N ALA A 60 6.77 6.93 10.87
CA ALA A 60 6.11 8.10 11.43
C ALA A 60 4.65 7.77 11.84
N PRO A 61 4.17 8.20 13.02
CA PRO A 61 2.79 7.91 13.47
C PRO A 61 1.71 8.29 12.46
N ARG A 62 1.91 9.41 11.74
CA ARG A 62 0.99 9.86 10.66
C ARG A 62 0.95 8.87 9.50
N THR A 63 2.08 8.29 9.11
CA THR A 63 2.16 7.27 8.05
C THR A 63 1.42 6.01 8.45
N ALA A 64 1.63 5.54 9.68
CA ALA A 64 0.91 4.38 10.23
C ALA A 64 -0.61 4.60 10.24
N GLN A 65 -1.06 5.76 10.74
CA GLN A 65 -2.48 6.14 10.71
C GLN A 65 -3.05 6.19 9.29
N ARG A 66 -2.29 6.75 8.33
CA ARG A 66 -2.70 6.81 6.91
C ARG A 66 -2.84 5.41 6.32
N ALA A 67 -1.91 4.51 6.58
CA ALA A 67 -1.97 3.12 6.13
C ALA A 67 -3.20 2.39 6.72
N MET A 68 -3.46 2.52 8.02
CA MET A 68 -4.65 1.95 8.66
C MET A 68 -5.96 2.49 8.08
N ARG A 69 -6.03 3.79 7.78
CA ARG A 69 -7.21 4.39 7.12
C ARG A 69 -7.42 3.84 5.71
N LEU A 70 -6.35 3.66 4.94
CA LEU A 70 -6.43 3.03 3.61
C LEU A 70 -6.89 1.58 3.70
N ALA A 71 -6.39 0.82 4.68
CA ALA A 71 -6.84 -0.54 4.93
C ALA A 71 -8.33 -0.61 5.27
N LYS A 72 -8.81 0.30 6.14
CA LYS A 72 -10.24 0.42 6.47
C LYS A 72 -11.07 0.72 5.21
N ALA A 73 -10.69 1.73 4.43
CA ALA A 73 -11.41 2.11 3.22
C ALA A 73 -11.44 0.97 2.17
N ALA A 74 -10.38 0.17 2.09
CA ALA A 74 -10.33 -1.00 1.22
C ALA A 74 -11.28 -2.12 1.70
N ALA A 75 -11.37 -2.33 3.02
CA ALA A 75 -12.33 -3.28 3.59
C ALA A 75 -13.78 -2.83 3.38
N ASP A 76 -14.06 -1.54 3.59
CA ASP A 76 -15.39 -0.96 3.37
C ASP A 76 -15.83 -1.15 1.91
N GLN A 77 -14.95 -0.90 0.94
CA GLN A 77 -15.22 -1.14 -0.49
C GLN A 77 -15.45 -2.61 -0.83
N ALA A 78 -14.75 -3.53 -0.18
CA ALA A 78 -14.96 -4.97 -0.40
C ALA A 78 -16.35 -5.39 0.07
N ARG A 79 -16.79 -4.87 1.23
CA ARG A 79 -18.13 -5.13 1.79
C ARG A 79 -19.25 -4.57 0.93
N THR A 80 -19.08 -3.38 0.37
CA THR A 80 -20.08 -2.79 -0.56
C THR A 80 -20.17 -3.55 -1.89
N ARG A 81 -19.13 -4.31 -2.26
CA ARG A 81 -19.09 -5.13 -3.47
C ARG A 81 -19.65 -6.55 -3.29
N GLU A 82 -20.06 -6.92 -2.09
CA GLU A 82 -20.83 -8.15 -1.91
C GLU A 82 -22.18 -7.99 -2.62
N PRO A 83 -22.55 -8.89 -3.55
CA PRO A 83 -23.89 -8.88 -4.10
C PRO A 83 -24.86 -9.07 -2.94
N VAL A 84 -25.83 -8.15 -2.82
CA VAL A 84 -27.00 -8.38 -1.98
C VAL A 84 -27.70 -9.60 -2.57
N PHE A 85 -27.40 -10.78 -2.04
CA PHE A 85 -28.23 -11.95 -2.25
C PHE A 85 -29.54 -11.66 -1.53
N CYS A 86 -30.46 -11.02 -2.25
CA CYS A 86 -31.87 -10.99 -1.89
C CYS A 86 -32.36 -12.44 -1.93
N GLY A 87 -32.26 -13.13 -0.79
CA GLY A 87 -32.92 -14.41 -0.58
C GLY A 87 -34.43 -14.21 -0.75
N ARG A 88 -34.96 -14.67 -1.88
CA ARG A 88 -36.38 -14.84 -2.13
C ARG A 88 -36.63 -16.35 -2.12
N GLY A 89 -37.41 -16.82 -1.16
CA GLY A 89 -37.81 -18.22 -0.97
C GLY A 89 -38.59 -18.36 0.31
#